data_AF-A0A6A3V918-F1
#
_entry.id   AF-A0A6A3V918-F1
#
_cell.length_a   1.000
_cell.length_b   1.000
_cell.length_c   1.000
_cell.angle_alpha   90.00
_cell.angle_beta   90.00
_cell.angle_gamma   90.00
#
_symmetry.space_group_name_H-M   'P 1'
#
loop_
_entity.id
_entity.type
_entity.pdbx_description
1 polymer ?
#
loop_
_entity_poly.entity_id
_entity_poly.type
_entity_poly.pdbx_seq_one_letter_code
_entity_poly.pdbx_strand_id
1 'polypeptide(L)'
;MQRGVSGGERKRVTTGEMSFGNKLVLLMDEISTGLDSATTFDIISTQRSLAKAFGKTVVISLLQPPPEVFALFDDVILLNDGFVMYHGPRTEVLSYFEGPGFNCPPHRDVADFLVDLGTSKQYQYEIKDAPRSASEFATAFECSEIYERLRKAIHDSLNASQHEDVSERMNSMPEFNQSFWSSAATLARRQLTLFSRDRVLLSSRIVMSLALGLLNASTFYQLDEVDSQLVMDAGFVVVSFVIIGQSAQVPAFVAIRDVFKKQRRPNFFRTSSFVLATSTSQIPLAVIETLIFGSIIYWMCGFVATASGFLMFELLLFLISMVFGAWFFFLAVVCPDLNVANAISMLSDLLFSIYSGFVITKGEIPGYLIWIYWISPLTWGIRAVAVNQYTDSSFDVCTYRDVNYCEKFGMTMGEYSLSLFDVQTERYWLWLGLGYLVAAYVLFMVMAWFVLEYWCFENPPNLTLNSNSNVGTTEGLSKEDYVLAQTPKSNASQLALEVRVGIQDNQPHKHNFVPVTLAFKDLWYSVPDPTNANSSIDLLKGVSGYALPRTITALMGSSGAGKTTLVDVIAGRKTGGQIRGDIMLNGYPATDLAIRRATGCRRA
;
A
#
# COMPACT_ATOMS: atom_id res chain seq x y z
N MET A 1 5.40 -11.63 -13.08
CA MET A 1 4.22 -11.47 -12.20
C MET A 1 3.49 -12.79 -12.11
N GLN A 2 3.51 -13.45 -10.95
CA GLN A 2 2.60 -14.58 -10.72
C GLN A 2 1.17 -14.05 -10.73
N ARG A 3 0.30 -14.71 -11.49
CA ARG A 3 -1.13 -14.37 -11.57
C ARG A 3 -1.75 -14.68 -10.20
N GLY A 4 -2.10 -13.64 -9.45
CA GLY A 4 -2.75 -13.77 -8.14
C GLY A 4 -4.25 -14.06 -8.25
N VAL A 5 -4.93 -14.00 -7.09
CA VAL A 5 -6.40 -14.04 -7.00
C VAL A 5 -7.02 -12.87 -7.75
N SER A 6 -8.19 -13.09 -8.36
CA SER A 6 -8.95 -12.05 -9.05
C SER A 6 -9.42 -10.95 -8.09
N GLY A 7 -9.76 -9.77 -8.62
CA GLY A 7 -10.27 -8.66 -7.82
C GLY A 7 -11.50 -9.02 -6.99
N GLY A 8 -12.42 -9.80 -7.58
CA GLY A 8 -13.62 -10.30 -6.88
C GLY A 8 -13.30 -11.30 -5.77
N GLU A 9 -12.40 -12.25 -6.02
CA GLU A 9 -11.93 -13.18 -4.98
C GLU A 9 -11.26 -12.46 -3.83
N ARG A 10 -10.42 -11.46 -4.12
CA ARG A 10 -9.77 -10.63 -3.09
C ARG A 10 -10.78 -9.89 -2.21
N LYS A 11 -11.87 -9.38 -2.80
CA LYS A 11 -12.93 -8.69 -2.06
C LYS A 11 -13.76 -9.67 -1.21
N ARG A 12 -14.02 -10.88 -1.71
CA ARG A 12 -14.62 -11.98 -0.92
C ARG A 12 -13.76 -12.36 0.29
N VAL A 13 -12.45 -12.53 0.10
CA VAL A 13 -11.51 -12.83 1.20
C VAL A 13 -11.48 -11.68 2.21
N THR A 14 -11.45 -10.42 1.75
CA THR A 14 -11.49 -9.25 2.64
C THR A 14 -12.80 -9.18 3.43
N THR A 15 -13.92 -9.53 2.79
CA THR A 15 -15.23 -9.58 3.44
C THR A 15 -15.27 -10.67 4.51
N GLY A 16 -14.76 -11.86 4.19
CA GLY A 16 -14.64 -12.97 5.14
C GLY A 16 -13.71 -12.65 6.31
N GLU A 17 -12.56 -12.05 6.02
CA GLU A 17 -11.62 -11.54 7.04
C GLU A 17 -12.33 -10.58 7.99
N MET A 18 -13.02 -9.56 7.46
CA MET A 18 -13.70 -8.56 8.29
C MET A 18 -14.94 -9.08 9.01
N SER A 19 -15.59 -10.12 8.47
CA SER A 19 -16.75 -10.77 9.10
C SER A 19 -16.35 -11.77 10.19
N PHE A 20 -15.06 -12.11 10.29
CA PHE A 20 -14.54 -13.04 11.29
C PHE A 20 -14.65 -12.44 12.71
N GLY A 21 -15.05 -13.28 13.65
CA GLY A 21 -15.31 -12.89 15.04
C GLY A 21 -16.79 -12.59 15.32
N ASN A 22 -17.10 -12.34 16.59
CA ASN A 22 -18.48 -12.11 17.04
C ASN A 22 -18.86 -10.63 16.94
N LYS A 23 -18.85 -10.06 15.73
CA LYS A 23 -19.29 -8.67 15.51
C LYS A 23 -20.81 -8.63 15.40
N LEU A 24 -21.45 -7.86 16.28
CA LEU A 24 -22.90 -7.65 16.28
C LEU A 24 -23.35 -6.69 15.19
N VAL A 25 -22.53 -5.67 14.89
CA VAL A 25 -22.79 -4.67 13.86
C VAL A 25 -21.68 -4.71 12.81
N LEU A 26 -22.06 -4.72 11.54
CA LEU A 26 -21.13 -4.70 10.41
C LEU A 26 -21.49 -3.57 9.46
N LEU A 27 -20.54 -2.66 9.23
CA LEU A 27 -20.67 -1.54 8.31
C LEU A 27 -19.83 -1.84 7.07
N MET A 28 -20.46 -1.86 5.90
CA MET A 28 -19.84 -2.20 4.63
C MET A 28 -19.97 -1.05 3.65
N ASP A 29 -18.85 -0.43 3.31
CA ASP A 29 -18.81 0.71 2.41
C ASP A 29 -18.47 0.28 0.97
N GLU A 30 -19.32 0.67 0.02
CA GLU A 30 -19.16 0.49 -1.43
C GLU A 30 -18.71 -0.93 -1.83
N ILE A 31 -19.38 -1.96 -1.30
CA ILE A 31 -18.91 -3.33 -1.48
C ILE A 31 -19.03 -3.83 -2.92
N SER A 32 -19.96 -3.28 -3.71
CA SER A 32 -20.20 -3.64 -5.11
C SER A 32 -19.19 -3.06 -6.11
N THR A 33 -18.38 -2.06 -5.71
CA THR A 33 -17.43 -1.43 -6.62
C THR A 33 -16.35 -2.41 -7.07
N GLY A 34 -16.21 -2.54 -8.40
CA GLY A 34 -15.26 -3.46 -9.03
C GLY A 34 -15.68 -4.94 -9.03
N LEU A 35 -16.93 -5.25 -8.70
CA LEU A 35 -17.51 -6.59 -8.76
C LEU A 35 -18.53 -6.73 -9.90
N ASP A 36 -18.70 -7.96 -10.38
CA ASP A 36 -19.82 -8.33 -11.24
C ASP A 36 -21.11 -8.52 -10.42
N SER A 37 -22.25 -8.42 -11.08
CA SER A 37 -23.57 -8.51 -10.43
C SER A 37 -23.79 -9.85 -9.71
N ALA A 38 -23.30 -10.96 -10.28
CA ALA A 38 -23.46 -12.29 -9.69
C ALA A 38 -22.64 -12.42 -8.39
N THR A 39 -21.36 -12.04 -8.41
CA THR A 39 -20.54 -12.03 -7.18
C THR A 39 -21.13 -11.09 -6.12
N THR A 40 -21.69 -9.94 -6.53
CA THR A 40 -22.34 -9.00 -5.60
C THR A 40 -23.57 -9.63 -4.94
N PHE A 41 -24.40 -10.32 -5.72
CA PHE A 41 -25.56 -11.07 -5.21
C PHE A 41 -25.15 -12.15 -4.21
N ASP A 42 -24.12 -12.94 -4.53
CA ASP A 42 -23.62 -14.00 -3.63
C ASP A 42 -23.13 -13.43 -2.29
N ILE A 43 -22.38 -12.32 -2.31
CA ILE A 43 -21.88 -11.67 -1.10
C ILE A 43 -23.05 -11.19 -0.24
N ILE A 44 -24.01 -10.48 -0.83
CA ILE A 44 -25.13 -9.88 -0.08
C ILE A 44 -26.09 -10.97 0.44
N SER A 45 -26.35 -12.01 -0.35
CA SER A 45 -27.14 -13.18 0.08
C SER A 45 -26.48 -13.89 1.27
N THR A 46 -25.15 -14.02 1.24
CA THR A 46 -24.39 -14.59 2.37
C THR A 46 -24.48 -13.70 3.61
N GLN A 47 -24.30 -12.39 3.45
CA GLN A 47 -24.40 -11.44 4.57
C GLN A 47 -25.81 -11.43 5.18
N ARG A 48 -26.85 -11.49 4.35
CA ARG A 48 -28.23 -11.63 4.81
C ARG A 48 -28.44 -12.91 5.62
N SER A 49 -27.91 -14.02 5.14
CA SER A 49 -28.00 -15.31 5.82
C SER A 49 -27.28 -15.27 7.18
N LEU A 50 -26.10 -14.64 7.25
CA LEU A 50 -25.36 -14.43 8.49
C LEU A 50 -26.11 -13.49 9.44
N ALA A 51 -26.70 -12.41 8.94
CA ALA A 51 -27.50 -11.49 9.73
C ALA A 51 -28.69 -12.18 10.40
N LYS A 52 -29.44 -12.99 9.63
CA LYS A 52 -30.60 -13.74 10.15
C LYS A 52 -30.22 -14.87 11.10
N ALA A 53 -29.16 -15.61 10.81
CA ALA A 53 -28.75 -16.76 11.62
C ALA A 53 -28.15 -16.34 12.97
N PHE A 54 -27.38 -15.25 13.00
CA PHE A 54 -26.66 -14.80 14.20
C PHE A 54 -27.28 -13.55 14.87
N GLY A 55 -28.40 -13.03 14.34
CA GLY A 55 -29.03 -11.81 14.84
C GLY A 55 -28.11 -10.58 14.75
N LYS A 56 -27.37 -10.44 13.63
CA LYS A 56 -26.44 -9.33 13.40
C LYS A 56 -27.09 -8.21 12.61
N THR A 57 -26.69 -6.97 12.88
CA THR A 57 -27.06 -5.80 12.08
C THR A 57 -26.01 -5.55 11.02
N VAL A 58 -26.41 -5.55 9.74
CA VAL A 58 -25.50 -5.29 8.62
C VAL A 58 -25.99 -4.07 7.85
N VAL A 59 -25.16 -3.03 7.77
CA VAL A 59 -25.43 -1.82 7.02
C VAL A 59 -24.50 -1.80 5.82
N ILE A 60 -25.06 -1.69 4.61
CA ILE A 60 -24.29 -1.74 3.36
C ILE A 60 -24.61 -0.49 2.54
N SER A 61 -23.58 0.24 2.11
CA SER A 61 -23.74 1.30 1.10
C SER A 61 -23.56 0.72 -0.31
N LEU A 62 -24.48 1.06 -1.22
CA LEU A 62 -24.48 0.62 -2.61
C LEU A 62 -24.83 1.82 -3.50
N LEU A 63 -24.06 2.05 -4.56
CA LEU A 63 -24.31 3.14 -5.50
C LEU A 63 -25.51 2.85 -6.42
N GLN A 64 -25.52 1.70 -7.10
CA GLN A 64 -26.57 1.30 -8.05
C GLN A 64 -26.73 -0.23 -8.03
N PRO A 65 -27.49 -0.78 -7.08
CA PRO A 65 -27.67 -2.23 -6.98
C PRO A 65 -28.64 -2.75 -8.05
N PRO A 66 -28.37 -3.92 -8.65
CA PRO A 66 -29.33 -4.62 -9.50
C PRO A 66 -30.63 -4.98 -8.73
N PRO A 67 -31.76 -5.21 -9.43
CA PRO A 67 -33.05 -5.49 -8.78
C PRO A 67 -33.01 -6.71 -7.84
N GLU A 68 -32.30 -7.76 -8.25
CA GLU A 68 -32.12 -8.99 -7.47
C GLU A 68 -31.39 -8.74 -6.15
N VAL A 69 -30.42 -7.83 -6.18
CA VAL A 69 -29.65 -7.42 -4.99
C VAL A 69 -30.49 -6.52 -4.10
N PHE A 70 -31.19 -5.54 -4.69
CA PHE A 70 -32.07 -4.63 -3.96
C PHE A 70 -33.17 -5.41 -3.20
N ALA A 71 -33.71 -6.47 -3.80
CA ALA A 71 -34.72 -7.32 -3.18
C ALA A 71 -34.26 -8.09 -1.93
N LEU A 72 -32.94 -8.21 -1.69
CA LEU A 72 -32.40 -8.89 -0.52
C LEU A 72 -32.45 -8.05 0.76
N PHE A 73 -32.60 -6.73 0.65
CA PHE A 73 -32.62 -5.82 1.79
C PHE A 73 -33.98 -5.79 2.48
N ASP A 74 -33.93 -5.72 3.81
CA ASP A 74 -35.12 -5.61 4.66
C ASP A 74 -35.53 -4.12 4.78
N ASP A 75 -34.58 -3.23 5.10
CA ASP A 75 -34.75 -1.77 5.17
C ASP A 75 -33.84 -1.02 4.18
N VAL A 76 -34.25 0.20 3.80
CA VAL A 76 -33.52 1.09 2.88
C VAL A 76 -33.37 2.47 3.52
N ILE A 77 -32.17 3.05 3.42
CA ILE A 77 -31.86 4.44 3.77
C ILE A 77 -31.45 5.17 2.49
N LEU A 78 -32.14 6.26 2.16
CA LEU A 78 -31.80 7.12 1.03
C LEU A 78 -31.28 8.46 1.56
N LEU A 79 -30.06 8.81 1.15
CA LEU A 79 -29.38 10.05 1.53
C LEU A 79 -29.14 10.93 0.30
N ASN A 80 -29.36 12.23 0.43
CA ASN A 80 -29.04 13.22 -0.59
C ASN A 80 -28.49 14.50 0.06
N ASP A 81 -27.30 14.96 -0.35
CA ASP A 81 -26.61 16.15 0.21
C ASP A 81 -26.61 16.22 1.76
N GLY A 82 -26.45 15.08 2.42
CA GLY A 82 -26.44 14.97 3.89
C GLY A 82 -27.82 14.89 4.56
N PHE A 83 -28.89 14.98 3.78
CA PHE A 83 -30.28 14.86 4.24
C PHE A 83 -30.84 13.45 4.01
N VAL A 84 -31.71 13.00 4.93
CA VAL A 84 -32.42 11.73 4.80
C VAL A 84 -33.70 11.95 4.02
N MET A 85 -33.80 11.35 2.83
CA MET A 85 -35.01 11.40 2.02
C MET A 85 -36.03 10.32 2.43
N TYR A 86 -35.53 9.17 2.88
CA TYR A 86 -36.32 8.02 3.30
C TYR A 86 -35.49 7.10 4.20
N HIS A 87 -36.10 6.56 5.26
CA HIS A 87 -35.55 5.46 6.05
C HIS A 87 -36.69 4.55 6.53
N GLY A 88 -36.72 3.31 6.03
CA GLY A 88 -37.73 2.33 6.43
C GLY A 88 -37.76 1.07 5.56
N PRO A 89 -38.82 0.25 5.67
CA PRO A 89 -38.93 -1.01 4.96
C PRO A 89 -38.86 -0.84 3.45
N ARG A 90 -38.14 -1.73 2.78
CA ARG A 90 -38.01 -1.70 1.30
C ARG A 90 -39.37 -1.80 0.60
N THR A 91 -40.33 -2.50 1.18
CA THR A 91 -41.67 -2.72 0.59
C THR A 91 -42.52 -1.46 0.52
N GLU A 92 -42.30 -0.51 1.42
CA GLU A 92 -43.11 0.72 1.54
C GLU A 92 -42.51 1.92 0.78
N VAL A 93 -41.29 1.77 0.23
CA VAL A 93 -40.55 2.89 -0.36
C VAL A 93 -41.26 3.49 -1.59
N LEU A 94 -41.86 2.66 -2.44
CA LEU A 94 -42.56 3.16 -3.64
C LEU A 94 -43.83 3.91 -3.25
N SER A 95 -44.64 3.33 -2.35
CA SER A 95 -45.84 3.98 -1.83
C SER A 95 -45.56 5.29 -1.10
N TYR A 96 -44.39 5.40 -0.45
CA TYR A 96 -43.98 6.66 0.17
C TYR A 96 -43.75 7.74 -0.87
N PHE A 97 -43.01 7.48 -1.96
CA PHE A 97 -42.73 8.47 -3.00
C PHE A 97 -43.91 8.78 -3.93
N GLU A 98 -44.93 7.90 -3.99
CA GLU A 98 -46.21 8.19 -4.64
C GLU A 98 -46.97 9.34 -3.96
N GLY A 99 -46.88 9.48 -2.64
CA GLY A 99 -47.53 10.55 -1.87
C GLY A 99 -47.09 11.96 -2.28
N PRO A 100 -45.77 12.26 -2.27
CA PRO A 100 -45.19 13.52 -2.77
C PRO A 100 -45.37 13.75 -4.28
N GLY A 101 -45.85 12.76 -5.04
CA GLY A 101 -46.17 12.92 -6.46
C GLY A 101 -45.17 12.33 -7.45
N PHE A 102 -44.32 11.40 -7.02
CA PHE A 102 -43.44 10.64 -7.92
C PHE A 102 -44.05 9.30 -8.30
N ASN A 103 -43.86 8.86 -9.55
CA ASN A 103 -44.27 7.53 -9.97
C ASN A 103 -43.14 6.82 -10.70
N CYS A 104 -42.86 5.58 -10.27
CA CYS A 104 -41.84 4.75 -10.90
C CYS A 104 -42.42 4.07 -12.16
N PRO A 105 -41.84 4.28 -13.35
CA PRO A 105 -42.27 3.57 -14.55
C PRO A 105 -42.07 2.06 -14.41
N PRO A 106 -42.94 1.22 -15.00
CA PRO A 106 -42.89 -0.24 -14.82
C PRO A 106 -41.64 -0.91 -15.39
N HIS A 107 -40.91 -0.24 -16.30
CA HIS A 107 -39.68 -0.75 -16.91
C HIS A 107 -38.40 -0.21 -16.24
N ARG A 108 -38.53 0.66 -15.23
CA ARG A 108 -37.39 1.23 -14.51
C ARG A 108 -37.13 0.41 -13.26
N ASP A 109 -35.86 0.16 -12.96
CA ASP A 109 -35.47 -0.46 -11.70
C ASP A 109 -35.77 0.52 -10.55
N VAL A 110 -36.27 -0.01 -9.43
CA VAL A 110 -36.62 0.77 -8.24
C VAL A 110 -35.39 1.44 -7.66
N ALA A 111 -34.26 0.74 -7.59
CA ALA A 111 -33.04 1.31 -7.05
C ALA A 111 -32.54 2.50 -7.88
N ASP A 112 -32.54 2.36 -9.21
CA ASP A 112 -32.21 3.43 -10.16
C ASP A 112 -33.17 4.62 -10.03
N PHE A 113 -34.48 4.35 -9.92
CA PHE A 113 -35.50 5.38 -9.72
C PHE A 113 -35.22 6.18 -8.45
N LEU A 114 -34.97 5.51 -7.32
CA LEU A 114 -34.71 6.17 -6.02
C LEU A 114 -33.46 7.05 -6.07
N VAL A 115 -32.40 6.61 -6.74
CA VAL A 115 -31.18 7.41 -6.91
C VAL A 115 -31.43 8.60 -7.83
N ASP A 116 -32.19 8.42 -8.91
CA ASP A 116 -32.51 9.51 -9.84
C ASP A 116 -33.33 10.63 -9.18
N LEU A 117 -34.16 10.32 -8.16
CA LEU A 117 -34.90 11.32 -7.36
C LEU A 117 -33.99 12.30 -6.64
N GLY A 118 -32.76 11.91 -6.30
CA GLY A 118 -31.78 12.80 -5.68
C GLY A 118 -31.06 13.73 -6.67
N THR A 119 -31.33 13.60 -7.98
CA THR A 119 -30.59 14.29 -9.05
C THR A 119 -31.51 15.11 -9.94
N SER A 120 -30.93 15.85 -10.91
CA SER A 120 -31.71 16.59 -11.92
C SER A 120 -32.56 15.70 -12.84
N LYS A 121 -32.44 14.37 -12.73
CA LYS A 121 -33.28 13.39 -13.43
C LYS A 121 -34.65 13.18 -12.78
N GLN A 122 -34.90 13.75 -11.60
CA GLN A 122 -36.18 13.67 -10.91
C GLN A 122 -37.37 14.09 -11.77
N TYR A 123 -37.23 15.11 -12.64
CA TYR A 123 -38.31 15.64 -13.48
C TYR A 123 -38.99 14.60 -14.38
N GLN A 124 -38.32 13.50 -14.69
CA GLN A 124 -38.86 12.42 -15.51
C GLN A 124 -40.01 11.66 -14.82
N TYR A 125 -40.07 11.74 -13.49
CA TYR A 125 -40.91 10.91 -12.65
C TYR A 125 -41.99 11.70 -11.91
N GLU A 126 -41.99 13.03 -12.08
CA GLU A 126 -42.90 13.95 -11.41
C GLU A 126 -44.28 13.97 -12.10
N ILE A 127 -45.34 13.72 -11.32
CA ILE A 127 -46.74 13.81 -11.78
C ILE A 127 -47.43 15.07 -11.22
N LYS A 128 -47.02 15.52 -10.03
CA LYS A 128 -47.58 16.66 -9.30
C LYS A 128 -46.45 17.55 -8.79
N ASP A 129 -46.77 18.71 -8.22
CA ASP A 129 -45.79 19.59 -7.58
C ASP A 129 -45.09 18.85 -6.43
N ALA A 130 -43.85 18.43 -6.66
CA ALA A 130 -43.11 17.52 -5.79
C ALA A 130 -41.89 18.23 -5.16
N PRO A 131 -41.40 17.76 -4.00
CA PRO A 131 -40.21 18.35 -3.35
C PRO A 131 -39.00 18.28 -4.28
N ARG A 132 -38.22 19.36 -4.36
CA ARG A 132 -37.08 19.51 -5.29
C ARG A 132 -35.74 19.59 -4.58
N SER A 133 -35.70 20.26 -3.44
CA SER A 133 -34.48 20.37 -2.65
C SER A 133 -34.30 19.16 -1.73
N ALA A 134 -33.07 18.74 -1.48
CA ALA A 134 -32.76 17.73 -0.46
C ALA A 134 -33.38 18.07 0.91
N SER A 135 -33.44 19.37 1.25
CA SER A 135 -34.08 19.87 2.47
C SER A 135 -35.61 19.68 2.47
N GLU A 136 -36.27 19.85 1.32
CA GLU A 136 -37.72 19.64 1.19
C GLU A 136 -38.08 18.15 1.26
N PHE A 137 -37.22 17.28 0.73
CA PHE A 137 -37.38 15.83 0.93
C PHE A 137 -37.22 15.44 2.41
N ALA A 138 -36.29 16.07 3.12
CA ALA A 138 -36.10 15.82 4.55
C ALA A 138 -37.31 16.23 5.37
N THR A 139 -37.86 17.43 5.12
CA THR A 139 -39.05 17.90 5.84
C THR A 139 -40.28 17.05 5.53
N ALA A 140 -40.44 16.62 4.27
CA ALA A 140 -41.48 15.68 3.88
C ALA A 140 -41.35 14.33 4.62
N PHE A 141 -40.12 13.84 4.80
CA PHE A 141 -39.86 12.63 5.55
C PHE A 141 -40.16 12.81 7.05
N GLU A 142 -39.71 13.90 7.66
CA GLU A 142 -39.96 14.21 9.09
C GLU A 142 -41.45 14.30 9.42
N CYS A 143 -42.28 14.74 8.47
CA CYS A 143 -43.74 14.82 8.64
C CYS A 143 -44.46 13.50 8.35
N SER A 144 -43.74 12.45 7.96
CA SER A 144 -44.34 11.17 7.54
C SER A 144 -44.61 10.22 8.71
N GLU A 145 -45.62 9.37 8.55
CA GLU A 145 -45.92 8.29 9.51
C GLU A 145 -44.75 7.30 9.68
N ILE A 146 -43.91 7.16 8.66
CA ILE A 146 -42.72 6.29 8.68
C ILE A 146 -41.70 6.85 9.67
N TYR A 147 -41.47 8.18 9.64
CA TYR A 147 -40.59 8.84 10.58
C TYR A 147 -41.11 8.76 12.02
N GLU A 148 -42.42 8.93 12.23
CA GLU A 148 -43.01 8.75 13.57
C GLU A 148 -42.84 7.32 14.10
N ARG A 149 -43.07 6.30 13.25
CA ARG A 149 -42.82 4.89 13.59
C ARG A 149 -41.35 4.65 13.94
N LEU A 150 -40.43 5.16 13.13
CA LEU A 150 -38.99 5.07 13.35
C LEU A 150 -38.61 5.73 14.68
N ARG A 151 -39.08 6.94 14.92
CA ARG A 151 -38.81 7.70 16.16
C ARG A 151 -39.34 6.96 17.38
N LYS A 152 -40.54 6.39 17.29
CA LYS A 152 -41.13 5.57 18.36
C LYS A 152 -40.32 4.30 18.59
N ALA A 153 -39.92 3.58 17.54
CA ALA A 153 -39.10 2.38 17.66
C ALA A 153 -37.73 2.67 18.31
N ILE A 154 -37.09 3.79 17.95
CA ILE A 154 -35.84 4.23 18.59
C ILE A 154 -36.09 4.56 20.07
N HIS A 155 -37.20 5.21 20.42
CA HIS A 155 -37.51 5.55 21.81
C HIS A 155 -37.88 4.31 22.67
N ASP A 156 -38.68 3.40 22.11
CA ASP A 156 -39.11 2.18 22.81
C ASP A 156 -37.93 1.19 22.99
N SER A 157 -37.04 1.09 22.01
CA SER A 157 -35.82 0.25 22.11
C SER A 157 -34.81 0.76 23.14
N LEU A 158 -34.86 2.04 23.51
CA LEU A 158 -34.06 2.59 24.61
C LEU A 158 -34.60 2.20 26.00
N ASN A 159 -35.87 1.78 26.14
CA ASN A 159 -36.51 1.61 27.45
C ASN A 159 -36.73 0.15 27.89
N ALA A 160 -36.96 -0.80 26.98
CA ALA A 160 -37.47 -2.14 27.35
C ALA A 160 -36.48 -3.31 27.18
N SER A 161 -35.52 -3.25 26.25
CA SER A 161 -34.63 -4.37 25.89
C SER A 161 -33.17 -4.19 26.32
N GLN A 162 -32.85 -3.13 27.08
CA GLN A 162 -31.46 -2.74 27.37
C GLN A 162 -30.73 -3.60 28.42
N HIS A 163 -31.41 -4.27 29.35
CA HIS A 163 -30.68 -4.84 30.50
C HIS A 163 -30.16 -6.26 30.30
N GLU A 164 -30.89 -7.14 29.60
CA GLU A 164 -30.46 -8.53 29.40
C GLU A 164 -29.51 -8.67 28.20
N ASP A 165 -29.86 -8.16 27.01
CA ASP A 165 -29.04 -8.35 25.80
C ASP A 165 -27.71 -7.57 25.83
N VAL A 166 -27.67 -6.36 26.40
CA VAL A 166 -26.43 -5.55 26.47
C VAL A 166 -25.45 -6.16 27.48
N SER A 167 -25.95 -6.64 28.62
CA SER A 167 -25.11 -7.23 29.67
C SER A 167 -24.60 -8.63 29.31
N GLU A 168 -25.41 -9.48 28.67
CA GLU A 168 -24.98 -10.82 28.26
C GLU A 168 -24.15 -10.81 26.97
N ARG A 169 -24.52 -10.02 25.95
CA ARG A 169 -23.89 -10.10 24.61
C ARG A 169 -22.80 -9.06 24.36
N MET A 170 -22.92 -7.85 24.93
CA MET A 170 -22.01 -6.74 24.63
C MET A 170 -20.88 -6.63 25.65
N ASN A 171 -21.19 -6.70 26.95
CA ASN A 171 -20.19 -6.58 28.02
C ASN A 171 -19.26 -7.80 28.13
N SER A 172 -19.67 -8.96 27.59
CA SER A 172 -18.87 -10.19 27.58
C SER A 172 -17.80 -10.23 26.50
N MET A 173 -17.82 -9.29 25.53
CA MET A 173 -16.82 -9.26 24.45
C MET A 173 -15.54 -8.55 24.90
N PRO A 174 -14.40 -9.27 25.04
CA PRO A 174 -13.14 -8.63 25.35
C PRO A 174 -12.65 -7.81 24.16
N GLU A 175 -11.92 -6.73 24.43
CA GLU A 175 -11.32 -5.88 23.40
C GLU A 175 -10.40 -6.69 22.45
N PHE A 176 -9.68 -7.67 23.01
CA PHE A 176 -8.88 -8.63 22.25
C PHE A 176 -9.19 -10.06 22.71
N ASN A 177 -9.57 -10.94 21.78
CA ASN A 177 -9.88 -12.34 22.08
C ASN A 177 -8.65 -13.18 22.50
N GLN A 178 -7.43 -12.77 22.10
CA GLN A 178 -6.20 -13.48 22.44
C GLN A 178 -5.37 -12.74 23.50
N SER A 179 -4.63 -13.52 24.29
CA SER A 179 -3.59 -12.98 25.18
C SER A 179 -2.43 -12.37 24.37
N PHE A 180 -1.65 -11.50 25.02
CA PHE A 180 -0.53 -10.79 24.38
C PHE A 180 0.47 -11.73 23.70
N TRP A 181 0.95 -12.75 24.42
CA TRP A 181 1.96 -13.69 23.91
C TRP A 181 1.41 -14.62 22.82
N SER A 182 0.15 -15.06 22.93
CA SER A 182 -0.51 -15.86 21.89
C SER A 182 -0.65 -15.07 20.59
N SER A 183 -1.04 -13.80 20.71
CA SER A 183 -1.17 -12.88 19.58
C SER A 183 0.18 -12.62 18.92
N ALA A 184 1.21 -12.31 19.72
CA ALA A 184 2.57 -12.07 19.24
C ALA A 184 3.16 -13.31 18.54
N ALA A 185 2.99 -14.51 19.10
CA ALA A 185 3.46 -15.75 18.49
C ALA A 185 2.74 -16.07 17.17
N THR A 186 1.43 -15.85 17.12
CA THR A 186 0.63 -16.05 15.89
C THR A 186 1.06 -15.08 14.79
N LEU A 187 1.27 -13.80 15.14
CA LEU A 187 1.75 -12.78 14.23
C LEU A 187 3.18 -13.08 13.76
N ALA A 188 4.08 -13.47 14.66
CA ALA A 188 5.46 -13.82 14.32
C ALA A 188 5.49 -15.02 13.36
N ARG A 189 4.69 -16.06 13.64
CA ARG A 189 4.56 -17.22 12.75
C ARG A 189 4.01 -16.82 11.37
N ARG A 190 2.99 -15.97 11.33
CA ARG A 190 2.43 -15.44 10.07
C ARG A 190 3.50 -14.70 9.29
N GLN A 191 4.19 -13.76 9.95
CA GLN A 191 5.20 -12.91 9.33
C GLN A 191 6.38 -13.74 8.80
N LEU A 192 6.88 -14.69 9.60
CA LEU A 192 7.92 -15.63 9.20
C LEU A 192 7.48 -16.49 8.02
N THR A 193 6.22 -16.92 7.98
CA THR A 193 5.68 -17.70 6.85
C THR A 193 5.58 -16.86 5.57
N LEU A 194 5.18 -15.59 5.68
CA LEU A 194 5.15 -14.65 4.55
C LEU A 194 6.56 -14.43 4.00
N PHE A 195 7.52 -14.15 4.88
CA PHE A 195 8.92 -13.98 4.49
C PHE A 195 9.50 -15.27 3.88
N SER A 196 9.28 -16.45 4.47
CA SER A 196 9.80 -17.71 3.94
C SER A 196 9.22 -18.07 2.56
N ARG A 197 8.02 -17.58 2.24
CA ARG A 197 7.34 -17.83 0.98
C ARG A 197 7.76 -16.86 -0.12
N ASP A 198 8.27 -15.68 0.23
CA ASP A 198 8.87 -14.75 -0.73
C ASP A 198 10.28 -15.21 -1.11
N ARG A 199 10.33 -16.30 -1.90
CA ARG A 199 11.58 -16.88 -2.36
C ARG A 199 12.40 -15.93 -3.22
N VAL A 200 11.74 -15.03 -3.96
CA VAL A 200 12.44 -14.06 -4.82
C VAL A 200 13.20 -13.08 -3.93
N LEU A 201 12.55 -12.48 -2.94
CA LEU A 201 13.20 -11.57 -1.99
C LEU A 201 14.33 -12.24 -1.20
N LEU A 202 14.12 -13.47 -0.72
CA LEU A 202 15.16 -14.22 0.00
C LEU A 202 16.35 -14.56 -0.89
N SER A 203 16.09 -15.06 -2.11
CA SER A 203 17.15 -15.42 -3.05
C SER A 203 17.94 -14.20 -3.52
N SER A 204 17.28 -13.08 -3.81
CA SER A 204 17.95 -11.85 -4.22
C SER A 204 18.83 -11.27 -3.12
N ARG A 205 18.37 -11.33 -1.85
CA ARG A 205 19.19 -10.92 -0.70
C ARG A 205 20.43 -11.77 -0.52
N ILE A 206 20.29 -13.10 -0.51
CA ILE A 206 21.46 -13.99 -0.35
C ILE A 206 22.48 -13.76 -1.48
N VAL A 207 22.02 -13.67 -2.73
CA VAL A 207 22.91 -13.40 -3.88
C VAL A 207 23.57 -12.03 -3.76
N MET A 208 22.82 -10.99 -3.36
CA MET A 208 23.34 -9.64 -3.16
C MET A 208 24.39 -9.61 -2.03
N SER A 209 24.13 -10.22 -0.88
CA SER A 209 25.07 -10.29 0.25
C SER A 209 26.35 -11.04 -0.13
N LEU A 210 26.23 -12.10 -0.92
CA LEU A 210 27.38 -12.89 -1.37
C LEU A 210 28.22 -12.12 -2.41
N ALA A 211 27.57 -11.46 -3.38
CA ALA A 211 28.24 -10.64 -4.37
C ALA A 211 28.93 -9.41 -3.75
N LEU A 212 28.24 -8.68 -2.87
CA LEU A 212 28.78 -7.53 -2.16
C LEU A 212 29.87 -7.93 -1.16
N GLY A 213 29.71 -9.05 -0.47
CA GLY A 213 30.72 -9.61 0.42
C GLY A 213 32.02 -9.89 -0.33
N LEU A 214 31.94 -10.61 -1.45
CA LEU A 214 33.11 -10.91 -2.29
C LEU A 214 33.75 -9.66 -2.90
N LEU A 215 32.94 -8.70 -3.36
CA LEU A 215 33.44 -7.45 -3.94
C LEU A 215 34.22 -6.66 -2.89
N ASN A 216 33.64 -6.39 -1.72
CA ASN A 216 34.30 -5.64 -0.65
C ASN A 216 35.53 -6.40 -0.12
N ALA A 217 35.41 -7.71 0.09
CA ALA A 217 36.52 -8.55 0.52
C ALA A 217 37.68 -8.56 -0.47
N SER A 218 37.41 -8.46 -1.79
CA SER A 218 38.46 -8.40 -2.81
C SER A 218 39.22 -7.08 -2.81
N THR A 219 38.56 -5.97 -2.43
CA THR A 219 39.20 -4.64 -2.34
C THR A 219 40.16 -4.56 -1.16
N PHE A 220 39.80 -5.19 -0.04
CA PHE A 220 40.61 -5.21 1.18
C PHE A 220 41.29 -6.56 1.42
N TYR A 221 41.58 -7.32 0.35
CA TYR A 221 42.15 -8.66 0.46
C TYR A 221 43.50 -8.64 1.19
N GLN A 222 43.61 -9.39 2.28
CA GLN A 222 44.80 -9.42 3.16
C GLN A 222 45.31 -8.02 3.50
N LEU A 223 44.44 -7.24 4.17
CA LEU A 223 44.73 -5.88 4.57
C LEU A 223 46.01 -5.80 5.41
N ASP A 224 46.79 -4.72 5.21
CA ASP A 224 47.98 -4.49 6.01
C ASP A 224 47.58 -3.91 7.37
N GLU A 225 47.65 -4.75 8.40
CA GLU A 225 47.27 -4.43 9.78
C GLU A 225 48.02 -3.22 10.37
N VAL A 226 49.21 -2.91 9.83
CA VAL A 226 50.04 -1.76 10.23
C VAL A 226 49.43 -0.44 9.79
N ASP A 227 48.72 -0.43 8.67
CA ASP A 227 48.06 0.75 8.17
C ASP A 227 46.68 0.91 8.83
N SER A 228 46.69 1.69 9.92
CA SER A 228 45.46 2.04 10.65
C SER A 228 44.36 2.63 9.78
N GLN A 229 44.71 3.30 8.68
CA GLN A 229 43.73 3.87 7.77
C GLN A 229 43.01 2.77 7.00
N LEU A 230 43.73 1.79 6.46
CA LEU A 230 43.13 0.66 5.74
C LEU A 230 42.15 -0.15 6.60
N VAL A 231 42.45 -0.36 7.88
CA VAL A 231 41.57 -1.09 8.80
C VAL A 231 40.30 -0.29 9.12
N MET A 232 40.45 1.02 9.32
CA MET A 232 39.30 1.92 9.53
C MET A 232 38.44 2.04 8.28
N ASP A 233 39.04 2.13 7.08
CA ASP A 233 38.36 2.13 5.79
C ASP A 233 37.53 0.85 5.63
N ALA A 234 38.13 -0.32 5.91
CA ALA A 234 37.45 -1.60 5.88
C ALA A 234 36.28 -1.63 6.89
N GLY A 235 36.50 -1.21 8.14
CA GLY A 235 35.45 -1.15 9.16
C GLY A 235 34.28 -0.25 8.77
N PHE A 236 34.55 0.94 8.23
CA PHE A 236 33.53 1.86 7.73
C PHE A 236 32.71 1.28 6.58
N VAL A 237 33.38 0.68 5.60
CA VAL A 237 32.73 0.05 4.44
C VAL A 237 31.83 -1.10 4.89
N VAL A 238 32.34 -2.00 5.72
CA VAL A 238 31.59 -3.16 6.24
C VAL A 238 30.31 -2.73 6.94
N VAL A 239 30.43 -1.79 7.90
CA VAL A 239 29.28 -1.34 8.68
C VAL A 239 28.29 -0.57 7.79
N SER A 240 28.77 0.27 6.87
CA SER A 240 27.92 1.03 5.94
C SER A 240 27.13 0.11 5.00
N PHE A 241 27.73 -0.97 4.50
CA PHE A 241 27.03 -1.92 3.63
C PHE A 241 25.93 -2.69 4.35
N VAL A 242 26.12 -3.03 5.63
CA VAL A 242 25.06 -3.62 6.45
C VAL A 242 23.85 -2.67 6.54
N ILE A 243 24.07 -1.37 6.69
CA ILE A 243 23.01 -0.35 6.73
C ILE A 243 22.25 -0.29 5.41
N ILE A 244 22.96 -0.20 4.29
CA ILE A 244 22.37 -0.18 2.95
C ILE A 244 21.54 -1.45 2.70
N GLY A 245 21.98 -2.60 3.20
CA GLY A 245 21.22 -3.85 3.16
C GLY A 245 19.89 -3.78 3.91
N GLN A 246 19.84 -3.05 5.04
CA GLN A 246 18.61 -2.86 5.82
C GLN A 246 17.67 -1.80 5.21
N SER A 247 18.20 -0.74 4.58
CA SER A 247 17.38 0.31 3.95
C SER A 247 16.51 -0.25 2.81
N ALA A 248 16.98 -1.30 2.13
CA ALA A 248 16.21 -2.03 1.13
C ALA A 248 14.91 -2.69 1.66
N GLN A 249 14.69 -2.75 2.98
CA GLN A 249 13.45 -3.27 3.58
C GLN A 249 12.34 -2.23 3.73
N VAL A 250 12.64 -0.93 3.57
CA VAL A 250 11.66 0.17 3.73
C VAL A 250 10.37 -0.06 2.93
N PRO A 251 10.40 -0.45 1.64
CA PRO A 251 9.17 -0.71 0.88
C PRO A 251 8.32 -1.84 1.46
N ALA A 252 8.95 -2.90 1.96
CA ALA A 252 8.25 -4.01 2.59
C ALA A 252 7.57 -3.56 3.89
N PHE A 253 8.23 -2.72 4.70
CA PHE A 253 7.65 -2.18 5.93
C PHE A 253 6.45 -1.26 5.67
N VAL A 254 6.50 -0.40 4.65
CA VAL A 254 5.36 0.44 4.26
C VAL A 254 4.16 -0.44 3.84
N ALA A 255 4.37 -1.48 3.04
CA ALA A 255 3.30 -2.39 2.64
C ALA A 255 2.70 -3.15 3.83
N ILE A 256 3.54 -3.60 4.78
CA ILE A 256 3.11 -4.27 6.01
C ILE A 256 2.32 -3.32 6.92
N ARG A 257 2.70 -2.03 6.99
CA ARG A 257 1.99 -0.99 7.75
C ARG A 257 0.58 -0.77 7.24
N ASP A 258 0.34 -0.78 5.94
CA ASP A 258 -1.01 -0.55 5.40
C ASP A 258 -1.95 -1.71 5.75
N VAL A 259 -1.45 -2.95 5.76
CA VAL A 259 -2.19 -4.11 6.28
C VAL A 259 -2.45 -3.99 7.78
N PHE A 260 -1.46 -3.51 8.55
CA PHE A 260 -1.61 -3.24 9.98
C PHE A 260 -2.73 -2.24 10.25
N LYS A 261 -2.76 -1.09 9.56
CA LYS A 261 -3.80 -0.06 9.73
C LYS A 261 -5.20 -0.65 9.50
N LYS A 262 -5.36 -1.48 8.46
CA LYS A 262 -6.62 -2.18 8.16
C LYS A 262 -7.04 -3.15 9.29
N GLN A 263 -6.10 -3.91 9.86
CA GLN A 263 -6.39 -4.94 10.89
C GLN A 263 -6.47 -4.38 12.33
N ARG A 264 -5.91 -3.18 12.56
CA ARG A 264 -5.99 -2.48 13.84
C ARG A 264 -7.40 -1.99 14.14
N ARG A 265 -8.10 -1.37 13.16
CA ARG A 265 -9.48 -0.87 13.33
C ARG A 265 -10.47 -1.90 13.91
N PRO A 266 -10.46 -3.18 13.49
CA PRO A 266 -11.30 -4.22 14.09
C PRO A 266 -10.68 -4.92 15.32
N ASN A 267 -9.63 -4.37 15.94
CA ASN A 267 -8.95 -4.91 17.12
C ASN A 267 -8.50 -6.39 16.99
N PHE A 268 -7.94 -6.78 15.84
CA PHE A 268 -7.48 -8.16 15.65
C PHE A 268 -6.32 -8.53 16.60
N PHE A 269 -5.45 -7.57 16.89
CA PHE A 269 -4.29 -7.75 17.74
C PHE A 269 -3.79 -6.41 18.26
N ARG A 270 -3.01 -6.46 19.34
CA ARG A 270 -2.38 -5.28 19.96
C ARG A 270 -1.22 -4.77 19.11
N THR A 271 -1.03 -3.46 19.06
CA THR A 271 0.10 -2.82 18.35
C THR A 271 1.45 -3.32 18.85
N SER A 272 1.61 -3.49 20.17
CA SER A 272 2.84 -4.01 20.78
C SER A 272 3.13 -5.46 20.35
N SER A 273 2.11 -6.31 20.24
CA SER A 273 2.25 -7.69 19.73
C SER A 273 2.72 -7.71 18.27
N PHE A 274 2.26 -6.75 17.47
CA PHE A 274 2.66 -6.61 16.07
C PHE A 274 4.09 -6.12 15.89
N VAL A 275 4.50 -5.10 16.64
CA VAL A 275 5.87 -4.56 16.61
C VAL A 275 6.87 -5.65 17.03
N LEU A 276 6.59 -6.36 18.12
CA LEU A 276 7.42 -7.47 18.59
C LEU A 276 7.49 -8.62 17.57
N ALA A 277 6.35 -9.00 16.98
CA ALA A 277 6.30 -10.04 15.95
C ALA A 277 7.09 -9.67 14.69
N THR A 278 6.99 -8.40 14.26
CA THR A 278 7.70 -7.90 13.07
C THR A 278 9.20 -7.96 13.30
N SER A 279 9.69 -7.53 14.46
CA SER A 279 11.12 -7.61 14.75
C SER A 279 11.61 -9.05 14.94
N THR A 280 10.85 -9.90 15.62
CA THR A 280 11.20 -11.32 15.78
C THR A 280 11.34 -12.03 14.43
N SER A 281 10.50 -11.65 13.45
CA SER A 281 10.55 -12.23 12.10
C SER A 281 11.77 -11.83 11.27
N GLN A 282 12.46 -10.74 11.64
CA GLN A 282 13.67 -10.28 10.95
C GLN A 282 14.94 -10.99 11.43
N ILE A 283 14.95 -11.48 12.67
CA ILE A 283 16.14 -12.12 13.29
C ILE A 283 16.73 -13.23 12.40
N PRO A 284 15.96 -14.20 11.88
CA PRO A 284 16.54 -15.28 11.08
C PRO A 284 17.21 -14.78 9.80
N LEU A 285 16.63 -13.77 9.16
CA LEU A 285 17.19 -13.18 7.95
C LEU A 285 18.46 -12.38 8.26
N ALA A 286 18.42 -11.57 9.32
CA ALA A 286 19.58 -10.79 9.76
C ALA A 286 20.75 -11.70 10.11
N VAL A 287 20.52 -12.81 10.82
CA VAL A 287 21.55 -13.82 11.15
C VAL A 287 22.14 -14.44 9.89
N ILE A 288 21.32 -14.86 8.92
CA ILE A 288 21.81 -15.46 7.67
C ILE A 288 22.63 -14.44 6.87
N GLU A 289 22.13 -13.21 6.76
CA GLU A 289 22.77 -12.13 6.02
C GLU A 289 24.12 -11.74 6.64
N THR A 290 24.18 -11.56 7.96
CA THR A 290 25.43 -11.21 8.64
C THR A 290 26.42 -12.36 8.65
N LEU A 291 25.99 -13.62 8.85
CA LEU A 291 26.90 -14.76 8.79
C LEU A 291 27.53 -14.93 7.41
N ILE A 292 26.75 -14.79 6.32
CA ILE A 292 27.29 -14.93 4.96
C ILE A 292 28.25 -13.77 4.67
N PHE A 293 27.80 -12.53 4.87
CA PHE A 293 28.58 -11.35 4.54
C PHE A 293 29.81 -11.17 5.46
N GLY A 294 29.60 -11.28 6.77
CA GLY A 294 30.60 -11.14 7.82
C GLY A 294 31.69 -12.18 7.71
N SER A 295 31.35 -13.46 7.48
CA SER A 295 32.35 -14.52 7.37
C SER A 295 33.22 -14.35 6.11
N ILE A 296 32.64 -13.96 4.97
CA ILE A 296 33.43 -13.70 3.75
C ILE A 296 34.45 -12.60 4.01
N ILE A 297 33.99 -11.48 4.56
CA ILE A 297 34.85 -10.31 4.81
C ILE A 297 35.91 -10.62 5.87
N TYR A 298 35.53 -11.24 6.99
CA TYR A 298 36.46 -11.49 8.09
C TYR A 298 37.69 -12.29 7.63
N TRP A 299 37.45 -13.39 6.93
CA TRP A 299 38.51 -14.32 6.53
C TRP A 299 39.27 -13.86 5.28
N MET A 300 38.61 -13.24 4.30
CA MET A 300 39.30 -12.77 3.09
C MET A 300 40.08 -11.48 3.32
N CYS A 301 39.57 -10.57 4.15
CA CYS A 301 40.32 -9.36 4.49
C CYS A 301 41.53 -9.68 5.38
N GLY A 302 41.50 -10.78 6.13
CA GLY A 302 42.61 -11.15 7.02
C GLY A 302 42.55 -10.45 8.38
N PHE A 303 41.34 -10.29 8.95
CA PHE A 303 41.19 -9.87 10.34
C PHE A 303 41.83 -10.91 11.29
N VAL A 304 42.09 -10.51 12.55
CA VAL A 304 42.81 -11.37 13.50
C VAL A 304 42.18 -12.76 13.61
N ALA A 305 42.96 -13.82 13.46
CA ALA A 305 42.45 -15.20 13.47
C ALA A 305 42.16 -15.75 14.89
N THR A 306 41.51 -14.98 15.77
CA THR A 306 41.04 -15.42 17.10
C THR A 306 39.55 -15.73 17.09
N ALA A 307 39.16 -16.86 17.72
CA ALA A 307 37.75 -17.28 17.77
C ALA A 307 36.85 -16.27 18.49
N SER A 308 37.35 -15.62 19.55
CA SER A 308 36.65 -14.56 20.25
C SER A 308 36.47 -13.31 19.39
N GLY A 309 37.50 -12.90 18.63
CA GLY A 309 37.43 -11.76 17.73
C GLY A 309 36.39 -11.95 16.63
N PHE A 310 36.34 -13.14 16.04
CA PHE A 310 35.36 -13.49 15.00
C PHE A 310 33.91 -13.47 15.53
N LEU A 311 33.66 -14.15 16.66
CA LEU A 311 32.31 -14.20 17.25
C LEU A 311 31.83 -12.81 17.68
N MET A 312 32.74 -11.98 18.21
CA MET A 312 32.44 -10.60 18.59
C MET A 312 32.14 -9.74 17.36
N PHE A 313 32.91 -9.88 16.29
CA PHE A 313 32.68 -9.19 15.02
C PHE A 313 31.31 -9.55 14.43
N GLU A 314 30.97 -10.83 14.34
CA GLU A 314 29.66 -11.30 13.85
C GLU A 314 28.50 -10.80 14.72
N LEU A 315 28.66 -10.82 16.05
CA LEU A 315 27.66 -10.28 16.98
C LEU A 315 27.45 -8.78 16.78
N LEU A 316 28.53 -8.02 16.56
CA LEU A 316 28.45 -6.58 16.28
C LEU A 316 27.73 -6.31 14.96
N LEU A 317 28.06 -7.01 13.88
CA LEU A 317 27.36 -6.87 12.60
C LEU A 317 25.87 -7.22 12.73
N PHE A 318 25.54 -8.30 13.44
CA PHE A 318 24.16 -8.67 13.71
C PHE A 318 23.40 -7.58 14.49
N LEU A 319 24.00 -7.02 15.54
CA LEU A 319 23.36 -5.96 16.33
C LEU A 319 23.18 -4.67 15.53
N ILE A 320 24.17 -4.27 14.73
CA ILE A 320 24.06 -3.12 13.83
C ILE A 320 22.92 -3.35 12.83
N SER A 321 22.85 -4.53 12.22
CA SER A 321 21.78 -4.92 11.31
C SER A 321 20.40 -4.79 11.99
N MET A 322 20.25 -5.27 13.21
CA MET A 322 19.00 -5.16 13.99
C MET A 322 18.65 -3.71 14.34
N VAL A 323 19.62 -2.88 14.75
CA VAL A 323 19.40 -1.46 15.08
C VAL A 323 18.93 -0.68 13.86
N PHE A 324 19.60 -0.85 12.72
CA PHE A 324 19.22 -0.15 11.50
C PHE A 324 17.92 -0.72 10.90
N GLY A 325 17.66 -2.01 11.04
CA GLY A 325 16.36 -2.60 10.73
C GLY A 325 15.22 -1.94 11.54
N ALA A 326 15.44 -1.71 12.84
CA ALA A 326 14.49 -1.00 13.70
C ALA A 326 14.35 0.50 13.35
N TRP A 327 15.45 1.17 13.00
CA TRP A 327 15.44 2.57 12.54
C TRP A 327 14.63 2.73 11.25
N PHE A 328 14.87 1.90 10.24
CA PHE A 328 14.10 1.96 8.98
C PHE A 328 12.65 1.53 9.15
N PHE A 329 12.36 0.61 10.07
CA PHE A 329 10.99 0.29 10.44
C PHE A 329 10.28 1.50 11.07
N PHE A 330 10.95 2.21 11.98
CA PHE A 330 10.45 3.46 12.55
C PHE A 330 10.18 4.51 11.47
N LEU A 331 11.13 4.75 10.55
CA LEU A 331 10.94 5.70 9.45
C LEU A 331 9.78 5.33 8.53
N ALA A 332 9.64 4.04 8.18
CA ALA A 332 8.52 3.55 7.37
C ALA A 332 7.14 3.76 8.03
N VAL A 333 7.10 3.72 9.35
CA VAL A 333 5.89 3.99 10.14
C VAL A 333 5.56 5.49 10.19
N VAL A 334 6.57 6.35 10.36
CA VAL A 334 6.40 7.81 10.48
C VAL A 334 6.02 8.46 9.15
N CYS A 335 6.63 8.02 8.05
CA CYS A 335 6.46 8.67 6.75
C CYS A 335 5.11 8.31 6.13
N PRO A 336 4.37 9.25 5.49
CA PRO A 336 3.07 8.96 4.89
C PRO A 336 3.17 7.99 3.71
N ASP A 337 4.15 8.24 2.82
CA ASP A 337 4.29 7.57 1.54
C ASP A 337 5.68 6.93 1.37
N LEU A 338 5.77 5.96 0.46
CA LEU A 338 7.01 5.26 0.15
C LEU A 338 8.10 6.20 -0.38
N ASN A 339 7.73 7.18 -1.22
CA ASN A 339 8.68 8.13 -1.80
C ASN A 339 9.32 9.02 -0.71
N VAL A 340 8.51 9.45 0.26
CA VAL A 340 8.98 10.23 1.41
C VAL A 340 9.84 9.36 2.32
N ALA A 341 9.42 8.12 2.60
CA ALA A 341 10.17 7.17 3.41
C ALA A 341 11.57 6.89 2.84
N ASN A 342 11.68 6.66 1.53
CA ASN A 342 12.96 6.44 0.86
C ASN A 342 13.87 7.67 0.95
N ALA A 343 13.33 8.87 0.68
CA ALA A 343 14.10 10.11 0.74
C ALA A 343 14.64 10.40 2.15
N ILE A 344 13.80 10.25 3.18
CA ILE A 344 14.21 10.47 4.57
C ILE A 344 15.20 9.40 5.03
N SER A 345 15.01 8.14 4.61
CA SER A 345 15.96 7.06 4.92
C SER A 345 17.34 7.36 4.35
N MET A 346 17.42 7.73 3.06
CA MET A 346 18.68 8.10 2.41
C MET A 346 19.35 9.32 3.07
N LEU A 347 18.57 10.33 3.46
CA LEU A 347 19.10 11.49 4.17
C LEU A 347 19.63 11.10 5.56
N SER A 348 18.92 10.23 6.28
CA SER A 348 19.37 9.76 7.59
C SER A 348 20.68 8.96 7.50
N ASP A 349 20.81 8.11 6.49
CA ASP A 349 22.02 7.32 6.24
C ASP A 349 23.21 8.22 5.92
N LEU A 350 23.00 9.24 5.09
CA LEU A 350 24.02 10.22 4.76
C LEU A 350 24.50 10.98 6.01
N LEU A 351 23.58 11.42 6.87
CA LEU A 351 23.92 12.12 8.11
C LEU A 351 24.70 11.22 9.07
N PHE A 352 24.27 9.98 9.28
CA PHE A 352 25.00 9.05 10.12
C PHE A 352 26.39 8.75 9.55
N SER A 353 26.52 8.66 8.23
CA SER A 353 27.78 8.41 7.53
C SER A 353 28.79 9.55 7.67
N ILE A 354 28.38 10.80 7.47
CA ILE A 354 29.25 11.98 7.60
C ILE A 354 29.76 12.15 9.04
N TYR A 355 28.87 12.02 10.03
CA TYR A 355 29.19 12.20 11.45
C TYR A 355 29.56 10.88 12.16
N SER A 356 30.03 9.88 11.41
CA SER A 356 30.39 8.55 11.93
C SER A 356 31.74 8.53 12.68
N GLY A 357 32.56 9.58 12.56
CA GLY A 357 33.94 9.59 13.05
C GLY A 357 34.99 9.12 12.06
N PHE A 358 34.56 8.64 10.89
CA PHE A 358 35.45 8.19 9.82
C PHE A 358 35.68 9.30 8.79
N VAL A 359 34.60 9.84 8.18
CA VAL A 359 34.70 10.91 7.16
C VAL A 359 35.23 12.21 7.77
N ILE A 360 34.74 12.54 8.97
CA ILE A 360 35.22 13.65 9.79
C ILE A 360 35.63 13.04 11.13
N THR A 361 36.90 13.24 11.51
CA THR A 361 37.41 12.75 12.78
C THR A 361 36.74 13.48 13.95
N LYS A 362 36.65 12.82 15.11
CA LYS A 362 35.94 13.36 16.27
C LYS A 362 36.45 14.75 16.68
N GLY A 363 37.77 14.97 16.65
CA GLY A 363 38.39 16.25 17.01
C GLY A 363 38.05 17.41 16.06
N GLU A 364 37.68 17.12 14.81
CA GLU A 364 37.37 18.12 13.79
C GLU A 364 35.87 18.49 13.74
N ILE A 365 35.00 17.68 14.37
CA ILE A 365 33.57 17.97 14.43
C ILE A 365 33.34 19.21 15.29
N PRO A 366 32.65 20.26 14.77
CA PRO A 366 32.31 21.43 15.57
C PRO A 366 31.54 21.06 16.84
N GLY A 367 31.90 21.67 17.97
CA GLY A 367 31.35 21.29 19.29
C GLY A 367 29.82 21.33 19.39
N TYR A 368 29.13 22.13 18.58
CA TYR A 368 27.67 22.19 18.54
C TYR A 368 27.00 21.01 17.78
N LEU A 369 27.75 20.23 16.99
CA LEU A 369 27.27 19.04 16.25
C LEU A 369 27.75 17.72 16.83
N ILE A 370 28.63 17.74 17.85
CA ILE A 370 29.22 16.54 18.43
C ILE A 370 28.19 15.56 19.02
N TRP A 371 26.98 16.03 19.34
CA TRP A 371 25.91 15.16 19.84
C TRP A 371 25.43 14.16 18.78
N ILE A 372 25.46 14.51 17.48
CA ILE A 372 25.08 13.60 16.38
C ILE A 372 26.01 12.39 16.37
N TYR A 373 27.30 12.64 16.57
CA TYR A 373 28.33 11.62 16.65
C TYR A 373 28.08 10.60 17.77
N TRP A 374 27.60 11.05 18.93
CA TRP A 374 27.30 10.16 20.06
C TRP A 374 25.96 9.42 19.93
N ILE A 375 24.97 10.00 19.24
CA ILE A 375 23.68 9.36 18.98
C ILE A 375 23.74 8.37 17.80
N SER A 376 24.66 8.57 16.87
CA SER A 376 24.78 7.73 15.66
C SER A 376 25.16 6.28 16.00
N PRO A 377 24.29 5.28 15.73
CA PRO A 377 24.66 3.87 15.92
C PRO A 377 25.81 3.41 15.01
N LEU A 378 25.96 4.06 13.85
CA LEU A 378 27.06 3.79 12.90
C LEU A 378 28.41 4.11 13.55
N THR A 379 28.53 5.23 14.27
CA THR A 379 29.75 5.60 15.02
C THR A 379 30.15 4.49 15.99
N TRP A 380 29.20 3.99 16.78
CA TRP A 380 29.45 2.92 17.74
C TRP A 380 29.81 1.60 17.05
N GLY A 381 29.22 1.31 15.89
CA GLY A 381 29.55 0.13 15.09
C GLY A 381 31.00 0.15 14.59
N ILE A 382 31.42 1.25 13.96
CA ILE A 382 32.79 1.39 13.42
C ILE A 382 33.82 1.32 14.55
N ARG A 383 33.58 2.05 15.64
CA ARG A 383 34.44 2.02 16.82
C ARG A 383 34.55 0.61 17.40
N ALA A 384 33.43 -0.10 17.55
CA ALA A 384 33.43 -1.43 18.12
C ALA A 384 34.20 -2.43 17.26
N VAL A 385 34.10 -2.33 15.92
CA VAL A 385 34.90 -3.14 14.98
C VAL A 385 36.38 -2.81 15.12
N ALA A 386 36.76 -1.53 15.16
CA ALA A 386 38.15 -1.10 15.31
C ALA A 386 38.77 -1.55 16.64
N VAL A 387 38.04 -1.35 17.76
CA VAL A 387 38.47 -1.79 19.09
C VAL A 387 38.57 -3.32 19.14
N ASN A 388 37.63 -4.06 18.55
CA ASN A 388 37.69 -5.53 18.50
C ASN A 388 38.95 -6.03 17.77
N GLN A 389 39.38 -5.34 16.72
CA GLN A 389 40.60 -5.69 15.98
C GLN A 389 41.87 -5.31 16.77
N TYR A 390 42.02 -4.04 17.15
CA TYR A 390 43.28 -3.52 17.68
C TYR A 390 43.55 -3.83 19.16
N THR A 391 42.55 -4.31 19.90
CA THR A 391 42.72 -4.63 21.32
C THR A 391 43.07 -6.11 21.56
N ASP A 392 43.23 -6.89 20.49
CA ASP A 392 43.70 -8.27 20.55
C ASP A 392 45.14 -8.34 21.06
N SER A 393 45.49 -9.45 21.73
CA SER A 393 46.84 -9.70 22.24
C SER A 393 47.94 -9.63 21.17
N SER A 394 47.60 -9.82 19.91
CA SER A 394 48.53 -9.75 18.78
C SER A 394 49.07 -8.32 18.52
N PHE A 395 48.30 -7.29 18.91
CA PHE A 395 48.66 -5.87 18.73
C PHE A 395 49.05 -5.18 20.04
N ASP A 396 48.88 -5.86 21.18
CA ASP A 396 49.29 -5.40 22.50
C ASP A 396 50.80 -5.66 22.73
N VAL A 397 51.62 -5.17 21.79
CA VAL A 397 53.08 -5.35 21.78
C VAL A 397 53.80 -4.03 21.50
N CYS A 398 54.97 -3.87 22.13
CA CYS A 398 55.82 -2.69 21.94
C CYS A 398 56.57 -2.70 20.60
N THR A 399 56.94 -3.87 20.10
CA THR A 399 57.65 -4.03 18.83
C THR A 399 56.81 -4.85 17.85
N TYR A 400 56.45 -4.26 16.72
CA TYR A 400 55.69 -4.93 15.65
C TYR A 400 56.37 -4.64 14.31
N ARG A 401 56.66 -5.68 13.51
CA ARG A 401 57.38 -5.62 12.21
C ARG A 401 58.55 -4.62 12.20
N ASP A 402 59.51 -4.82 13.11
CA ASP A 402 60.76 -4.04 13.24
C ASP A 402 60.62 -2.56 13.65
N VAL A 403 59.43 -2.12 14.10
CA VAL A 403 59.21 -0.77 14.67
C VAL A 403 58.88 -0.87 16.17
N ASN A 404 59.59 -0.10 17.00
CA ASN A 404 59.34 0.02 18.44
C ASN A 404 58.40 1.19 18.73
N TYR A 405 57.11 0.90 18.92
CA TYR A 405 56.05 1.88 19.18
C TYR A 405 56.14 2.48 20.59
N CYS A 406 56.54 1.67 21.59
CA CYS A 406 56.67 2.14 22.97
C CYS A 406 57.80 3.18 23.12
N GLU A 407 58.90 3.00 22.39
CA GLU A 407 60.03 3.95 22.42
C GLU A 407 59.74 5.23 21.60
N LYS A 408 59.02 5.10 20.48
CA LYS A 408 58.76 6.20 19.55
C LYS A 408 57.53 7.06 19.90
N PHE A 409 56.49 6.42 20.44
CA PHE A 409 55.19 7.05 20.69
C PHE A 409 54.68 6.86 22.13
N GLY A 410 55.36 6.06 22.96
CA GLY A 410 54.96 5.83 24.35
C GLY A 410 53.73 4.94 24.55
N MET A 411 53.26 4.26 23.49
CA MET A 411 52.04 3.45 23.46
C MET A 411 52.29 2.13 22.73
N THR A 412 51.44 1.12 22.92
CA THR A 412 51.49 -0.12 22.13
C THR A 412 50.98 0.11 20.71
N MET A 413 51.25 -0.83 19.79
CA MET A 413 50.82 -0.70 18.38
C MET A 413 49.30 -0.54 18.24
N GLY A 414 48.51 -1.33 18.98
CA GLY A 414 47.06 -1.24 18.97
C GLY A 414 46.54 0.10 19.51
N GLU A 415 47.10 0.57 20.63
CA GLU A 415 46.73 1.86 21.21
C GLU A 415 47.08 3.04 20.31
N TYR A 416 48.27 3.01 19.71
CA TYR A 416 48.69 4.00 18.73
C TYR A 416 47.73 4.05 17.54
N SER A 417 47.37 2.88 16.97
CA SER A 417 46.49 2.80 15.81
C SER A 417 45.08 3.34 16.08
N LEU A 418 44.53 3.09 17.27
CA LEU A 418 43.24 3.64 17.69
C LEU A 418 43.31 5.15 17.98
N SER A 419 44.42 5.64 18.53
CA SER A 419 44.61 7.06 18.86
C SER A 419 44.62 7.96 17.62
N LEU A 420 45.05 7.45 16.45
CA LEU A 420 45.07 8.19 15.19
C LEU A 420 43.67 8.63 14.72
N PHE A 421 42.62 7.91 15.13
CA PHE A 421 41.23 8.20 14.78
C PHE A 421 40.40 8.69 15.99
N ASP A 422 41.06 9.16 17.06
CA ASP A 422 40.42 9.57 18.31
C ASP A 422 39.49 8.48 18.92
N VAL A 423 39.78 7.21 18.65
CA VAL A 423 39.04 6.07 19.21
C VAL A 423 39.63 5.72 20.57
N GLN A 424 38.76 5.59 21.57
CA GLN A 424 39.22 5.24 22.91
C GLN A 424 39.76 3.80 22.96
N THR A 425 40.90 3.63 23.62
CA THR A 425 41.70 2.38 23.60
C THR A 425 41.24 1.32 24.59
N GLU A 426 40.44 1.69 25.59
CA GLU A 426 40.10 0.77 26.68
C GLU A 426 39.05 -0.28 26.29
N ARG A 427 39.29 -1.54 26.66
CA ARG A 427 38.40 -2.70 26.37
C ARG A 427 36.95 -2.52 26.85
N TYR A 428 36.69 -1.69 27.86
CA TYR A 428 35.33 -1.47 28.35
C TYR A 428 34.43 -0.76 27.31
N TRP A 429 35.01 0.01 26.39
CA TRP A 429 34.27 0.71 25.33
C TRP A 429 33.57 -0.26 24.38
N LEU A 430 34.10 -1.47 24.23
CA LEU A 430 33.49 -2.54 23.44
C LEU A 430 32.16 -3.00 24.05
N TRP A 431 32.14 -3.24 25.36
CA TRP A 431 30.93 -3.63 26.10
C TRP A 431 29.92 -2.48 26.19
N LEU A 432 30.41 -1.25 26.33
CA LEU A 432 29.58 -0.06 26.32
C LEU A 432 28.93 0.13 24.94
N GLY A 433 29.66 -0.12 23.86
CA GLY A 433 29.13 -0.11 22.49
C GLY A 433 28.05 -1.17 22.27
N LEU A 434 28.26 -2.41 22.75
CA LEU A 434 27.22 -3.45 22.74
C LEU A 434 25.96 -3.00 23.48
N GLY A 435 26.12 -2.49 24.71
CA GLY A 435 25.01 -1.99 25.52
C GLY A 435 24.26 -0.84 24.84
N TYR A 436 25.00 0.07 24.21
CA TYR A 436 24.44 1.16 23.42
C TYR A 436 23.61 0.66 22.24
N LEU A 437 24.13 -0.28 21.44
CA LEU A 437 23.41 -0.83 20.29
C LEU A 437 22.11 -1.52 20.72
N VAL A 438 22.14 -2.30 21.80
CA VAL A 438 20.93 -2.93 22.35
C VAL A 438 19.92 -1.87 22.83
N ALA A 439 20.39 -0.84 23.55
CA ALA A 439 19.54 0.25 24.01
C ALA A 439 18.93 1.04 22.85
N ALA A 440 19.71 1.35 21.81
CA ALA A 440 19.26 2.05 20.61
C ALA A 440 18.22 1.23 19.84
N TYR A 441 18.42 -0.08 19.71
CA TYR A 441 17.44 -0.99 19.12
C TYR A 441 16.11 -0.95 19.89
N VAL A 442 16.13 -1.09 21.22
CA VAL A 442 14.92 -1.03 22.05
C VAL A 442 14.25 0.34 21.93
N LEU A 443 15.03 1.43 21.94
CA LEU A 443 14.52 2.78 21.79
C LEU A 443 13.76 2.97 20.46
N PHE A 444 14.35 2.58 19.33
CA PHE A 444 13.70 2.71 18.01
C PHE A 444 12.45 1.84 17.90
N MET A 445 12.46 0.66 18.51
CA MET A 445 11.28 -0.21 18.59
C MET A 445 10.14 0.40 19.43
N VAL A 446 10.46 1.03 20.56
CA VAL A 446 9.48 1.75 21.40
C VAL A 446 8.95 2.97 20.67
N MET A 447 9.80 3.72 19.96
CA MET A 447 9.37 4.85 19.15
C MET A 447 8.43 4.40 18.02
N ALA A 448 8.75 3.30 17.32
CA ALA A 448 7.88 2.74 16.29
C ALA A 448 6.52 2.30 16.86
N TRP A 449 6.51 1.67 18.04
CA TRP A 449 5.28 1.34 18.75
C TRP A 449 4.46 2.58 19.10
N PHE A 450 5.09 3.62 19.66
CA PHE A 450 4.42 4.85 20.04
C PHE A 450 3.77 5.55 18.83
N VAL A 451 4.49 5.63 17.71
CA VAL A 451 3.96 6.23 16.48
C VAL A 451 2.81 5.40 15.91
N LEU A 452 2.94 4.07 15.88
CA LEU A 452 1.84 3.20 15.44
C LEU A 452 0.61 3.30 16.33
N GLU A 453 0.79 3.55 17.64
CA GLU A 453 -0.32 3.66 18.59
C GLU A 453 -1.02 5.03 18.49
N TYR A 454 -0.26 6.13 18.52
CA TYR A 454 -0.82 7.47 18.70
C TYR A 454 -0.81 8.35 17.45
N TRP A 455 0.07 8.09 16.48
CA TRP A 455 0.36 9.01 15.38
C TRP A 455 -0.07 8.45 14.02
N CYS A 456 -1.20 7.75 13.99
CA CYS A 456 -1.71 7.20 12.75
C CYS A 456 -2.22 8.33 11.84
N PHE A 457 -1.48 8.66 10.79
CA PHE A 457 -1.98 9.39 9.63
C PHE A 457 -3.14 8.61 9.02
N GLU A 458 -4.37 8.95 9.43
CA GLU A 458 -5.60 8.57 8.76
C GLU A 458 -6.06 9.75 7.93
N ASN A 459 -5.47 9.93 6.75
CA ASN A 459 -6.19 10.64 5.69
C ASN A 459 -7.14 9.61 5.08
N PRO A 460 -8.47 9.73 5.24
CA PRO A 460 -9.38 8.95 4.43
C PRO A 460 -9.14 9.34 2.97
N PRO A 461 -8.83 8.40 2.06
CA PRO A 461 -8.51 8.74 0.67
C PRO A 461 -9.68 9.37 -0.09
N ASN A 462 -10.90 9.41 0.47
CA ASN A 462 -12.13 9.73 -0.25
C ASN A 462 -13.01 10.83 0.37
N LEU A 463 -12.59 11.54 1.42
CA LEU A 463 -13.40 12.60 2.05
C LEU A 463 -12.93 13.99 1.62
N THR A 464 -13.18 14.34 0.36
CA THR A 464 -13.33 15.77 0.01
C THR A 464 -14.71 16.21 0.48
N LEU A 465 -14.79 16.70 1.72
CA LEU A 465 -15.91 17.56 2.11
C LEU A 465 -15.82 18.80 1.21
N ASN A 466 -16.64 18.85 0.16
CA ASN A 466 -16.91 20.10 -0.53
C ASN A 466 -17.72 20.97 0.44
N SER A 467 -17.04 21.61 1.39
CA SER A 467 -17.59 22.78 2.06
C SER A 467 -17.64 23.89 1.03
N ASN A 468 -18.79 24.03 0.38
CA ASN A 468 -19.13 25.21 -0.39
C ASN A 468 -19.11 26.42 0.55
N SER A 469 -17.98 27.12 0.61
CA SER A 469 -17.93 28.50 1.03
C SER A 469 -16.94 29.26 0.16
N ASN A 470 -17.50 30.03 -0.77
CA ASN A 470 -16.82 31.04 -1.57
C ASN A 470 -15.96 31.95 -0.69
N VAL A 471 -14.63 31.76 -0.68
CA VAL A 471 -13.66 32.84 -0.47
C VAL A 471 -12.42 32.50 -1.28
N GLY A 472 -12.12 33.33 -2.28
CA GLY A 472 -10.90 33.21 -3.06
C GLY A 472 -9.69 33.60 -2.22
N THR A 473 -8.67 32.73 -2.17
CA THR A 473 -7.27 33.14 -2.28
C THR A 473 -6.41 31.90 -2.54
N THR A 474 -5.45 32.10 -3.44
CA THR A 474 -4.33 31.23 -3.79
C THR A 474 -3.64 30.55 -2.61
N GLU A 475 -3.35 29.26 -2.71
CA GLU A 475 -1.98 28.70 -2.75
C GLU A 475 -2.02 27.17 -2.92
N GLY A 476 -1.04 26.65 -3.67
CA GLY A 476 -1.06 25.29 -4.22
C GLY A 476 -0.53 24.21 -3.28
N LEU A 477 -1.03 22.99 -3.44
CA LEU A 477 -0.33 21.75 -3.14
C LEU A 477 -1.02 20.55 -3.82
N SER A 478 -0.22 19.83 -4.61
CA SER A 478 -0.32 18.45 -5.10
C SER A 478 -1.71 17.79 -5.26
N LYS A 479 -2.21 17.76 -6.50
CA LYS A 479 -3.21 16.79 -6.98
C LYS A 479 -2.51 15.73 -7.85
N GLU A 480 -2.13 14.61 -7.25
CA GLU A 480 -1.90 13.37 -7.97
C GLU A 480 -3.03 12.41 -7.57
N ASP A 481 -4.08 12.35 -8.39
CA ASP A 481 -4.82 11.12 -8.70
C ASP A 481 -5.96 11.40 -9.69
N TYR A 482 -6.01 10.59 -10.75
CA TYR A 482 -6.99 10.55 -11.85
C TYR A 482 -7.30 11.89 -12.55
N VAL A 483 -6.54 12.17 -13.62
CA VAL A 483 -6.93 13.16 -14.64
C VAL A 483 -8.19 12.67 -15.36
N LEU A 484 -9.37 13.12 -14.90
CA LEU A 484 -10.51 13.31 -15.79
C LEU A 484 -10.06 14.30 -16.85
N ALA A 485 -9.88 13.83 -18.09
CA ALA A 485 -9.52 14.66 -19.23
C ALA A 485 -10.61 15.72 -19.45
N GLN A 486 -10.42 16.90 -18.85
CA GLN A 486 -11.17 18.09 -19.21
C GLN A 486 -10.67 18.56 -20.57
N THR A 487 -11.58 18.68 -21.53
CA THR A 487 -11.27 19.28 -22.83
C THR A 487 -10.86 20.74 -22.62
N PRO A 488 -9.80 21.24 -23.29
CA PRO A 488 -9.35 22.61 -23.10
C PRO A 488 -10.42 23.56 -23.65
N LYS A 489 -11.14 24.23 -22.74
CA LYS A 489 -11.85 25.47 -23.07
C LYS A 489 -10.79 26.56 -23.14
N SER A 490 -10.57 27.10 -24.33
CA SER A 490 -9.70 28.25 -24.53
C SER A 490 -10.23 29.42 -23.71
N ASN A 491 -9.47 29.86 -22.71
CA ASN A 491 -9.65 31.15 -22.07
C ASN A 491 -9.27 32.24 -23.08
N ALA A 492 -10.29 32.83 -23.71
CA ALA A 492 -10.15 34.04 -24.49
C ALA A 492 -10.47 35.25 -23.61
N SER A 493 -9.47 36.10 -23.37
CA SER A 493 -9.71 37.50 -23.03
C SER A 493 -8.58 38.36 -23.58
N GLN A 494 -9.00 39.36 -24.36
CA GLN A 494 -8.27 40.51 -24.94
C GLN A 494 -7.62 40.30 -26.31
N LEU A 495 -8.34 40.64 -27.39
CA LEU A 495 -8.36 41.99 -27.95
C LEU A 495 -9.51 42.13 -28.96
N ALA A 496 -10.14 43.30 -28.96
CA ALA A 496 -11.30 43.63 -29.78
C ALA A 496 -10.93 43.77 -31.27
N LEU A 497 -11.71 43.12 -32.14
CA LEU A 497 -12.07 43.65 -33.45
C LEU A 497 -13.50 43.16 -33.76
N GLU A 498 -14.48 44.06 -33.69
CA GLU A 498 -15.85 43.81 -34.13
C GLU A 498 -15.86 43.54 -35.65
N VAL A 499 -16.12 42.29 -36.04
CA VAL A 499 -16.67 41.99 -37.37
C VAL A 499 -18.09 41.51 -37.15
N ARG A 500 -19.06 42.41 -37.35
CA ARG A 500 -20.49 42.09 -37.39
C ARG A 500 -20.76 41.25 -38.63
N VAL A 501 -20.95 39.95 -38.47
CA VAL A 501 -21.64 39.11 -39.46
C VAL A 501 -22.99 38.75 -38.88
N GLY A 502 -24.04 39.25 -39.54
CA GLY A 502 -25.43 39.07 -39.15
C GLY A 502 -25.83 37.60 -39.09
N ILE A 503 -26.63 37.29 -38.09
CA ILE A 503 -27.29 35.99 -37.92
C ILE A 503 -28.39 35.86 -38.97
N GLN A 504 -28.12 35.09 -40.01
CA GLN A 504 -29.09 34.29 -40.73
C GLN A 504 -28.41 32.94 -40.98
N ASP A 505 -28.83 31.87 -40.31
CA ASP A 505 -29.72 30.92 -40.97
C ASP A 505 -30.15 29.77 -40.05
N ASN A 506 -31.39 29.34 -40.26
CA ASN A 506 -31.92 28.05 -39.85
C ASN A 506 -31.14 26.94 -40.59
N GLN A 507 -30.45 26.05 -39.87
CA GLN A 507 -30.25 24.65 -40.29
C GLN A 507 -29.61 23.81 -39.17
N PRO A 508 -30.11 22.58 -38.88
CA PRO A 508 -29.45 21.68 -37.97
C PRO A 508 -28.18 21.14 -38.64
N HIS A 509 -27.01 21.40 -38.05
CA HIS A 509 -25.77 20.75 -38.47
C HIS A 509 -25.88 19.23 -38.25
N LYS A 510 -26.30 18.50 -39.29
CA LYS A 510 -26.05 17.05 -39.39
C LYS A 510 -24.55 16.86 -39.51
N HIS A 511 -23.88 16.46 -38.43
CA HIS A 511 -22.61 15.79 -38.57
C HIS A 511 -22.85 14.53 -39.42
N ASN A 512 -22.33 14.51 -40.65
CA ASN A 512 -22.32 13.32 -41.51
C ASN A 512 -21.38 12.28 -40.89
N PHE A 513 -21.88 11.49 -39.94
CA PHE A 513 -21.19 10.30 -39.45
C PHE A 513 -21.31 9.21 -40.52
N VAL A 514 -20.20 8.84 -41.15
CA VAL A 514 -20.15 7.69 -42.05
C VAL A 514 -20.26 6.43 -41.19
N PRO A 515 -21.33 5.61 -41.32
CA PRO A 515 -21.48 4.40 -40.55
C PRO A 515 -20.33 3.42 -40.86
N VAL A 516 -19.78 2.81 -39.80
CA VAL A 516 -18.65 1.88 -39.89
C VAL A 516 -19.11 0.48 -39.51
N THR A 517 -18.96 -0.46 -40.43
CA THR A 517 -19.10 -1.90 -40.20
C THR A 517 -17.74 -2.47 -39.85
N LEU A 518 -17.65 -3.15 -38.72
CA LEU A 518 -16.46 -3.87 -38.29
C LEU A 518 -16.65 -5.35 -38.63
N ALA A 519 -15.69 -5.97 -39.30
CA ALA A 519 -15.67 -7.41 -39.54
C ALA A 519 -14.29 -7.97 -39.20
N PHE A 520 -14.25 -9.19 -38.68
CA PHE A 520 -13.01 -9.91 -38.42
C PHE A 520 -13.18 -11.36 -38.83
N LYS A 521 -12.13 -11.93 -39.44
CA LYS A 521 -12.16 -13.28 -39.99
C LYS A 521 -10.92 -14.05 -39.55
N ASP A 522 -11.15 -15.26 -39.06
CA ASP A 522 -10.14 -16.23 -38.65
C ASP A 522 -9.09 -15.59 -37.73
N LEU A 523 -9.54 -14.87 -36.70
CA LEU A 523 -8.66 -14.14 -35.80
C LEU A 523 -8.04 -15.08 -34.76
N TRP A 524 -6.72 -15.16 -34.77
CA TRP A 524 -5.88 -15.87 -33.80
C TRP A 524 -5.00 -14.90 -33.03
N TYR A 525 -4.80 -15.17 -31.75
CA TYR A 525 -3.86 -14.41 -30.92
C TYR A 525 -3.05 -15.36 -30.06
N SER A 526 -1.74 -15.33 -30.23
CA SER A 526 -0.80 -16.23 -29.59
C SER A 526 0.24 -15.45 -28.79
N VAL A 527 0.53 -15.90 -27.58
CA VAL A 527 1.51 -15.30 -26.67
C VAL A 527 2.57 -16.35 -26.33
N PRO A 528 3.86 -15.99 -26.23
CA PRO A 528 4.90 -16.92 -25.80
C PRO A 528 4.58 -17.53 -24.43
N ASP A 529 4.81 -18.82 -24.30
CA ASP A 529 4.56 -19.57 -23.07
C ASP A 529 5.57 -19.13 -22.00
N PRO A 530 5.12 -18.64 -20.82
CA PRO A 530 6.02 -18.22 -19.76
C PRO A 530 6.86 -19.37 -19.17
N THR A 531 6.51 -20.63 -19.42
CA THR A 531 7.25 -21.81 -18.93
C THR A 531 8.20 -22.42 -19.96
N ASN A 532 7.97 -22.19 -21.25
CA ASN A 532 8.81 -22.69 -22.34
C ASN A 532 8.96 -21.61 -23.41
N ALA A 533 10.15 -20.99 -23.50
CA ALA A 533 10.39 -19.89 -24.42
C ALA A 533 10.18 -20.24 -25.92
N ASN A 534 10.17 -21.53 -26.26
CA ASN A 534 9.98 -22.03 -27.63
C ASN A 534 8.54 -22.44 -27.96
N SER A 535 7.59 -22.40 -27.02
CA SER A 535 6.17 -22.66 -27.28
C SER A 535 5.33 -21.39 -27.20
N SER A 536 4.28 -21.31 -28.01
CA SER A 536 3.27 -20.25 -27.96
C SER A 536 1.93 -20.81 -27.54
N ILE A 537 1.21 -20.09 -26.68
CA ILE A 537 -0.15 -20.43 -26.26
C ILE A 537 -1.14 -19.59 -27.07
N ASP A 538 -2.07 -20.27 -27.74
CA ASP A 538 -3.15 -19.63 -28.48
C ASP A 538 -4.29 -19.24 -27.53
N LEU A 539 -4.47 -17.94 -27.33
CA LEU A 539 -5.52 -17.35 -26.51
C LEU A 539 -6.83 -17.12 -27.27
N LEU A 540 -6.73 -16.85 -28.58
CA LEU A 540 -7.87 -16.83 -29.52
C LEU A 540 -7.60 -17.82 -30.64
N LYS A 541 -8.62 -18.60 -31.01
CA LYS A 541 -8.51 -19.70 -31.98
C LYS A 541 -9.53 -19.52 -33.10
N GLY A 542 -9.12 -18.88 -34.19
CA GLY A 542 -9.92 -18.78 -35.43
C GLY A 542 -11.29 -18.13 -35.24
N VAL A 543 -11.36 -17.01 -34.50
CA VAL A 543 -12.65 -16.36 -34.22
C VAL A 543 -13.04 -15.45 -35.38
N SER A 544 -14.26 -15.61 -35.88
CA SER A 544 -14.82 -14.80 -36.96
C SER A 544 -16.13 -14.14 -36.51
N GLY A 545 -16.40 -12.92 -36.99
CA GLY A 545 -17.60 -12.17 -36.62
C GLY A 545 -17.66 -10.78 -37.25
N TYR A 546 -18.79 -10.10 -37.05
CA TYR A 546 -18.99 -8.74 -37.54
C TYR A 546 -19.91 -7.95 -36.60
N ALA A 547 -19.79 -6.62 -36.66
CA ALA A 547 -20.64 -5.67 -35.95
C ALA A 547 -21.13 -4.62 -36.94
N LEU A 548 -22.45 -4.49 -37.04
CA LEU A 548 -23.11 -3.56 -37.96
C LEU A 548 -23.27 -2.17 -37.33
N PRO A 549 -23.20 -1.10 -38.12
CA PRO A 549 -23.49 0.24 -37.63
C PRO A 549 -24.93 0.31 -37.09
N ARG A 550 -25.13 1.10 -36.03
CA ARG A 550 -26.43 1.28 -35.35
C ARG A 550 -27.01 0.02 -34.70
N THR A 551 -26.19 -1.01 -34.49
CA THR A 551 -26.55 -2.20 -33.72
C THR A 551 -25.68 -2.33 -32.48
N ILE A 552 -26.20 -2.97 -31.43
CA ILE A 552 -25.42 -3.34 -30.25
C ILE A 552 -25.08 -4.83 -30.39
N THR A 553 -23.81 -5.14 -30.54
CA THR A 553 -23.32 -6.53 -30.55
C THR A 553 -22.80 -6.89 -29.16
N ALA A 554 -23.50 -7.79 -28.45
CA ALA A 554 -23.07 -8.29 -27.15
C ALA A 554 -22.15 -9.51 -27.30
N LEU A 555 -20.99 -9.49 -26.65
CA LEU A 555 -20.07 -10.63 -26.57
C LEU A 555 -20.24 -11.33 -25.21
N MET A 556 -20.87 -12.50 -25.19
CA MET A 556 -21.20 -13.25 -23.97
C MET A 556 -20.39 -14.56 -23.86
N GLY A 557 -20.13 -15.00 -22.62
CA GLY A 557 -19.38 -16.23 -22.33
C GLY A 557 -18.86 -16.26 -20.90
N SER A 558 -18.42 -17.42 -20.40
CA SER A 558 -17.89 -17.61 -19.04
C SER A 558 -16.62 -16.76 -18.77
N SER A 559 -16.29 -16.55 -17.48
CA SER A 559 -15.04 -15.88 -17.11
C SER A 559 -13.84 -16.67 -17.64
N GLY A 560 -12.88 -15.98 -18.27
CA GLY A 560 -11.72 -16.63 -18.92
C GLY A 560 -11.92 -17.07 -20.38
N ALA A 561 -13.13 -16.98 -20.94
CA ALA A 561 -13.41 -17.39 -22.34
C ALA A 561 -12.76 -16.52 -23.44
N GLY A 562 -11.86 -15.59 -23.11
CA GLY A 562 -11.15 -14.77 -24.09
C GLY A 562 -11.89 -13.51 -24.59
N LYS A 563 -13.01 -13.13 -23.96
CA LYS A 563 -13.83 -11.96 -24.37
C LYS A 563 -13.04 -10.64 -24.41
N THR A 564 -12.38 -10.30 -23.31
CA THR A 564 -11.56 -9.09 -23.21
C THR A 564 -10.37 -9.14 -24.17
N THR A 565 -9.78 -10.33 -24.34
CA THR A 565 -8.69 -10.55 -25.30
C THR A 565 -9.14 -10.29 -26.73
N LEU A 566 -10.33 -10.77 -27.13
CA LEU A 566 -10.90 -10.52 -28.45
C LEU A 566 -11.11 -9.02 -28.69
N VAL A 567 -11.72 -8.32 -27.73
CA VAL A 567 -11.96 -6.88 -27.82
C VAL A 567 -10.64 -6.09 -27.89
N ASP A 568 -9.65 -6.45 -27.08
CA ASP A 568 -8.35 -5.77 -27.07
C ASP A 568 -7.54 -5.99 -28.37
N VAL A 569 -7.65 -7.17 -28.98
CA VAL A 569 -7.01 -7.46 -30.27
C VAL A 569 -7.70 -6.66 -31.39
N ILE A 570 -9.03 -6.62 -31.40
CA ILE A 570 -9.81 -5.83 -32.37
C ILE A 570 -9.53 -4.33 -32.23
N ALA A 571 -9.40 -3.84 -30.99
CA ALA A 571 -9.09 -2.44 -30.69
C ALA A 571 -7.61 -2.08 -30.89
N GLY A 572 -6.75 -3.03 -31.28
CA GLY A 572 -5.32 -2.80 -31.51
C GLY A 572 -4.53 -2.44 -30.24
N ARG A 573 -4.98 -2.90 -29.06
CA ARG A 573 -4.36 -2.66 -27.74
C ARG A 573 -3.32 -3.70 -27.35
N LYS A 574 -3.33 -4.91 -27.94
CA LYS A 574 -2.32 -5.94 -27.69
C LYS A 574 -1.19 -5.86 -28.72
N THR A 575 0.01 -5.53 -28.27
CA THR A 575 1.22 -5.41 -29.12
C THR A 575 2.28 -6.49 -28.84
N GLY A 576 2.22 -7.17 -27.69
CA GLY A 576 3.24 -8.13 -27.25
C GLY A 576 3.05 -9.58 -27.70
N GLY A 577 2.16 -9.86 -28.67
CA GLY A 577 1.90 -11.23 -29.16
C GLY A 577 1.68 -11.27 -30.67
N GLN A 578 1.65 -12.48 -31.25
CA GLN A 578 1.37 -12.64 -32.68
C GLN A 578 -0.15 -12.65 -32.91
N ILE A 579 -0.62 -11.75 -33.77
CA ILE A 579 -2.00 -11.71 -34.25
C ILE A 579 -2.00 -12.29 -35.67
N ARG A 580 -2.90 -13.25 -35.96
CA ARG A 580 -3.15 -13.76 -37.32
C ARG A 580 -4.63 -13.62 -37.65
N GLY A 581 -4.97 -13.48 -38.92
CA GLY A 581 -6.33 -13.22 -39.39
C GLY A 581 -6.55 -11.77 -39.81
N ASP A 582 -7.73 -11.49 -40.32
CA ASP A 582 -8.06 -10.21 -40.95
C ASP A 582 -9.05 -9.41 -40.11
N ILE A 583 -8.76 -8.13 -39.89
CA ILE A 583 -9.70 -7.16 -39.31
C ILE A 583 -10.01 -6.12 -40.38
N MET A 584 -11.29 -5.88 -40.61
CA MET A 584 -11.80 -5.04 -41.69
C MET A 584 -12.76 -3.97 -41.16
N LEU A 585 -12.64 -2.76 -41.70
CA LEU A 585 -13.56 -1.65 -41.48
C LEU A 585 -14.18 -1.26 -42.83
N ASN A 586 -15.50 -1.39 -42.97
CA ASN A 586 -16.23 -1.16 -44.23
C ASN A 586 -15.64 -1.92 -45.44
N GLY A 587 -15.15 -3.15 -45.21
CA GLY A 587 -14.56 -4.00 -46.26
C GLY A 587 -13.11 -3.72 -46.60
N TYR A 588 -12.46 -2.74 -45.95
CA TYR A 588 -11.04 -2.44 -46.11
C TYR A 588 -10.23 -2.92 -44.90
N PRO A 589 -8.96 -3.34 -45.07
CA PRO A 589 -8.11 -3.76 -43.97
C PRO A 589 -7.93 -2.65 -42.92
N ALA A 590 -8.13 -3.00 -41.65
CA ALA A 590 -8.11 -2.08 -40.53
C ALA A 590 -6.67 -1.72 -40.14
N THR A 591 -6.13 -0.65 -40.73
CA THR A 591 -4.86 -0.07 -40.27
C THR A 591 -5.04 0.65 -38.92
N ASP A 592 -3.97 0.78 -38.13
CA ASP A 592 -3.99 1.48 -36.82
C ASP A 592 -4.57 2.91 -36.95
N LEU A 593 -4.25 3.60 -38.05
CA LEU A 593 -4.79 4.93 -38.34
C LEU A 593 -6.29 4.90 -38.69
N ALA A 594 -6.76 3.87 -39.39
CA ALA A 594 -8.18 3.69 -39.70
C ALA A 594 -9.00 3.36 -38.44
N ILE A 595 -8.49 2.48 -37.56
CA ILE A 595 -9.15 2.13 -36.29
C ILE A 595 -9.34 3.39 -35.43
N ARG A 596 -8.30 4.21 -35.26
CA ARG A 596 -8.36 5.43 -34.44
C ARG A 596 -9.34 6.47 -34.98
N ARG A 597 -9.43 6.63 -36.31
CA ARG A 597 -10.31 7.62 -36.96
C ARG A 597 -11.77 7.16 -37.05
N ALA A 598 -12.00 5.87 -37.29
CA ALA A 598 -13.32 5.34 -37.59
C ALA A 598 -14.08 4.82 -36.35
N THR A 599 -13.36 4.31 -35.34
CA THR A 599 -14.00 3.66 -34.18
C THR A 599 -13.93 4.48 -32.89
N GLY A 600 -13.17 5.59 -32.88
CA GLY A 600 -12.98 6.42 -31.67
C GLY A 600 -12.17 5.74 -30.56
N CYS A 601 -11.72 4.50 -30.75
CA CYS A 601 -10.84 3.80 -29.81
C CYS A 601 -9.44 4.44 -29.83
N ARG A 602 -9.09 5.18 -28.77
CA ARG A 602 -7.74 5.70 -28.55
C ARG A 602 -6.89 4.69 -27.79
N ARG A 603 -5.61 4.59 -28.18
CA ARG A 603 -4.56 4.02 -27.33
C ARG A 603 -4.35 5.00 -26.17
N ALA A 604 -4.44 4.51 -24.94
CA ALA A 604 -3.95 5.20 -23.75
C ALA A 604 -2.47 4.84 -23.59
#